data_AF-A0A3P0NL16-F1
#
_entry.id   AF-A0A3P0NL16-F1
#
_cell.length_a   1.000
_cell.length_b   1.000
_cell.length_c   1.000
_cell.angle_alpha   90.00
_cell.angle_beta   90.00
_cell.angle_gamma   90.00
#
_symmetry.space_group_name_H-M   'P 1'
#
loop_
_entity.id
_entity.type
_entity.pdbx_description
1 polymer ?
#
loop_
_entity_poly.entity_id
_entity_poly.type
_entity_poly.pdbx_seq_one_letter_code
_entity_poly.pdbx_strand_id
1 'polypeptide(L)'
;MNRSEREVLVANPVLRGVHHTARPTWKLEETVRFYRDLLGLPLVHAISARGWGPADHADFLHFFFDSGNGSTIAFFYYIGTERPEKLIPTDHYQDRATHTAWLVRDETELAQWRTRVEEVGIPLRYQVRHEVIESIYFNDPNGYPIEITYQTRPFDDKDKGDATRTIEAAIELERASYAGSPFAGIEPVWKRKGAGFSDFGSLSVASVFVLDVPEFRALVDAAEERGGYEAVRVSDGYVRIDGAPGLTFERKELGFKPAVWYGALTGGLVGTIEQFDMEKLVIAPVRQA
;
A
#
# COMPACT_ATOMS: atom_id res chain seq x y z
N MET A 1 -22.12 20.79 34.19
CA MET A 1 -21.17 21.84 33.78
C MET A 1 -20.44 21.33 32.55
N ASN A 2 -20.38 22.14 31.51
CA ASN A 2 -20.18 21.76 30.12
C ASN A 2 -18.75 21.25 29.87
N ARG A 3 -18.60 20.19 29.05
CA ARG A 3 -17.33 19.63 28.55
C ARG A 3 -16.64 20.57 27.54
N SER A 4 -16.73 21.88 27.77
CA SER A 4 -16.09 22.94 26.98
C SER A 4 -14.78 23.39 27.63
N GLU A 5 -14.00 22.45 28.15
CA GLU A 5 -12.69 22.70 28.73
C GLU A 5 -11.62 22.50 27.66
N ARG A 6 -11.25 23.62 27.04
CA ARG A 6 -9.93 23.93 26.47
C ARG A 6 -9.09 22.72 26.06
N GLU A 7 -9.35 22.19 24.86
CA GLU A 7 -8.26 21.61 24.08
C GLU A 7 -7.28 22.76 23.79
N VAL A 8 -6.22 22.82 24.59
CA VAL A 8 -5.01 23.51 24.17
C VAL A 8 -4.56 22.74 22.93
N LEU A 9 -4.85 23.28 21.74
CA LEU A 9 -4.33 22.80 20.48
C LEU A 9 -2.81 22.93 20.55
N VAL A 10 -2.15 21.89 21.07
CA VAL A 10 -0.69 21.76 20.97
C VAL A 10 -0.41 21.64 19.48
N ALA A 11 0.20 22.67 18.91
CA ALA A 11 0.59 22.64 17.50
C ALA A 11 1.50 21.42 17.30
N ASN A 12 1.11 20.53 16.39
CA ASN A 12 1.90 19.35 16.11
C ASN A 12 3.22 19.78 15.45
N PRO A 13 4.38 19.32 15.95
CA PRO A 13 5.63 19.48 15.22
C PRO A 13 5.54 18.75 13.87
N VAL A 14 6.18 19.31 12.84
CA VAL A 14 6.13 18.79 11.47
C VAL A 14 7.39 17.98 11.17
N LEU A 15 7.20 16.69 10.85
CA LEU A 15 8.27 15.82 10.33
C LEU A 15 8.68 16.26 8.91
N ARG A 16 9.95 16.08 8.55
CA ARG A 16 10.54 16.56 7.28
C ARG A 16 10.82 15.43 6.27
N GLY A 17 10.13 14.30 6.40
CA GLY A 17 10.35 13.10 5.61
C GLY A 17 11.26 12.08 6.32
N VAL A 18 11.70 11.08 5.58
CA VAL A 18 12.57 10.01 6.08
C VAL A 18 14.01 10.52 6.12
N HIS A 19 14.64 10.50 7.29
CA HIS A 19 16.06 10.81 7.41
C HIS A 19 16.93 9.57 7.09
N HIS A 20 16.62 8.44 7.70
CA HIS A 20 17.33 7.20 7.43
C HIS A 20 16.50 5.98 7.81
N THR A 21 16.86 4.83 7.25
CA THR A 21 16.44 3.50 7.71
C THR A 21 17.67 2.71 8.13
N ALA A 22 17.54 1.79 9.10
CA ALA A 22 18.66 0.99 9.58
C ALA A 22 18.27 -0.49 9.69
N ARG A 23 19.17 -1.38 9.27
CA ARG A 23 18.97 -2.84 9.31
C ARG A 23 20.25 -3.55 9.78
N PRO A 24 20.17 -4.72 10.42
CA PRO A 24 21.38 -5.49 10.67
C PRO A 24 21.85 -6.21 9.40
N THR A 25 23.14 -6.54 9.34
CA THR A 25 23.72 -7.40 8.31
C THR A 25 24.78 -8.30 8.92
N TRP A 26 24.90 -9.51 8.38
CA TRP A 26 26.02 -10.43 8.63
C TRP A 26 26.79 -10.75 7.35
N LYS A 27 26.56 -9.97 6.29
CA LYS A 27 27.17 -10.10 4.96
C LYS A 27 27.79 -8.76 4.57
N LEU A 28 28.84 -8.35 5.29
CA LEU A 28 29.39 -7.00 5.20
C LEU A 28 29.83 -6.67 3.76
N GLU A 29 30.65 -7.54 3.15
CA GLU A 29 31.17 -7.33 1.81
C GLU A 29 30.05 -7.33 0.77
N GLU A 30 29.13 -8.30 0.83
CA GLU A 30 28.04 -8.41 -0.13
C GLU A 30 27.06 -7.25 -0.02
N THR A 31 26.80 -6.78 1.20
CA THR A 31 25.96 -5.59 1.44
C THR A 31 26.61 -4.35 0.84
N VAL A 32 27.90 -4.12 1.11
CA VAL A 32 28.63 -2.99 0.52
C VAL A 32 28.64 -3.09 -1.01
N ARG A 33 28.96 -4.27 -1.56
CA ARG A 33 28.95 -4.49 -3.01
C ARG A 33 27.58 -4.22 -3.61
N PHE A 34 26.51 -4.69 -2.98
CA PHE A 34 25.16 -4.52 -3.50
C PHE A 34 24.76 -3.04 -3.58
N TYR A 35 24.84 -2.30 -2.47
CA TYR A 35 24.38 -0.91 -2.45
C TYR A 35 25.35 0.03 -3.17
N ARG A 36 26.66 -0.08 -2.92
CA ARG A 36 27.67 0.82 -3.50
C ARG A 36 27.98 0.51 -4.95
N ASP A 37 28.23 -0.76 -5.26
CA ASP A 37 28.81 -1.13 -6.56
C ASP A 37 27.72 -1.53 -7.57
N LEU A 38 26.73 -2.33 -7.13
CA LEU A 38 25.67 -2.80 -8.03
C LEU A 38 24.58 -1.74 -8.22
N LEU A 39 24.09 -1.10 -7.16
CA LEU A 39 23.06 -0.07 -7.27
C LEU A 39 23.64 1.35 -7.44
N GLY A 40 24.92 1.56 -7.09
CA GLY A 40 25.59 2.85 -7.28
C GLY A 40 25.33 3.88 -6.17
N LEU A 41 24.81 3.48 -5.01
CA LEU A 41 24.54 4.39 -3.90
C LEU A 41 25.85 4.76 -3.19
N PRO A 42 26.21 6.06 -3.08
CA PRO A 42 27.44 6.46 -2.40
C PRO A 42 27.47 6.03 -0.93
N LEU A 43 28.58 5.42 -0.48
CA LEU A 43 28.85 5.22 0.95
C LEU A 43 29.30 6.56 1.55
N VAL A 44 28.48 7.18 2.39
CA VAL A 44 28.69 8.57 2.83
C VAL A 44 29.15 8.71 4.28
N HIS A 45 28.91 7.71 5.13
CA HIS A 45 29.31 7.75 6.53
C HIS A 45 29.51 6.34 7.10
N ALA A 46 30.37 6.24 8.10
CA ALA A 46 30.54 5.02 8.90
C ALA A 46 30.95 5.37 10.33
N ILE A 47 30.35 4.64 11.28
CA ILE A 47 30.69 4.64 12.69
C ILE A 47 31.30 3.27 13.00
N SER A 48 32.46 3.28 13.64
CA SER A 48 33.07 2.09 14.23
C SER A 48 33.08 2.26 15.73
N ALA A 49 32.48 1.33 16.47
CA ALA A 49 32.37 1.44 17.91
C ALA A 49 32.55 0.09 18.61
N ARG A 50 33.12 0.17 19.81
CA ARG A 50 33.00 -0.93 20.77
C ARG A 50 31.56 -1.03 21.23
N GLY A 51 31.12 -2.24 21.54
CA GLY A 51 29.81 -2.43 22.15
C GLY A 51 29.71 -1.70 23.50
N TRP A 52 28.52 -1.15 23.79
CA TRP A 52 28.27 -0.42 25.04
C TRP A 52 26.91 -0.78 25.62
N GLY A 53 26.75 -0.59 26.93
CA GLY A 53 25.51 -0.92 27.63
C GLY A 53 25.53 -2.35 28.18
N PRO A 54 24.49 -3.18 27.93
CA PRO A 54 24.46 -4.58 28.33
C PRO A 54 25.75 -5.34 27.94
N ALA A 55 26.16 -6.29 28.78
CA ALA A 55 27.42 -7.02 28.59
C ALA A 55 27.48 -7.86 27.29
N ASP A 56 26.34 -8.07 26.63
CA ASP A 56 26.18 -8.81 25.38
C ASP A 56 26.12 -7.92 24.13
N HIS A 57 26.35 -6.61 24.25
CA HIS A 57 26.45 -5.74 23.07
C HIS A 57 27.80 -5.93 22.37
N ALA A 58 27.79 -6.50 21.17
CA ALA A 58 29.01 -6.72 20.38
C ALA A 58 29.60 -5.41 19.83
N ASP A 59 30.88 -5.44 19.51
CA ASP A 59 31.55 -4.42 18.68
C ASP A 59 30.90 -4.39 17.29
N PHE A 60 30.76 -3.20 16.70
CA PHE A 60 30.01 -3.07 15.46
C PHE A 60 30.51 -1.97 14.54
N LEU A 61 30.15 -2.12 13.26
CA LEU A 61 30.17 -1.06 12.26
C LEU A 61 28.74 -0.62 11.98
N HIS A 62 28.51 0.68 11.85
CA HIS A 62 27.25 1.26 11.39
C HIS A 62 27.54 2.18 10.21
N PHE A 63 27.12 1.79 9.01
CA PHE A 63 27.52 2.46 7.77
C PHE A 63 26.32 2.82 6.90
N PHE A 64 26.43 3.91 6.15
CA PHE A 64 25.31 4.62 5.54
C PHE A 64 25.54 4.85 4.05
N PHE A 65 24.57 4.45 3.23
CA PHE A 65 24.52 4.78 1.80
C PHE A 65 23.51 5.89 1.54
N ASP A 66 23.85 6.85 0.69
CA ASP A 66 22.92 7.87 0.22
C ASP A 66 21.88 7.24 -0.71
N SER A 67 20.61 7.37 -0.32
CA SER A 67 19.45 6.85 -1.05
C SER A 67 18.61 7.95 -1.72
N GLY A 68 19.16 9.16 -1.80
CA GLY A 68 18.56 10.31 -2.46
C GLY A 68 17.82 11.25 -1.51
N ASN A 69 17.70 12.52 -1.92
CA ASN A 69 17.05 13.59 -1.16
C ASN A 69 17.52 13.73 0.30
N GLY A 70 18.79 13.41 0.56
CA GLY A 70 19.38 13.47 1.90
C GLY A 70 18.97 12.32 2.83
N SER A 71 18.17 11.35 2.35
CA SER A 71 17.83 10.13 3.08
C SER A 71 18.93 9.07 2.92
N THR A 72 19.18 8.28 3.95
CA THR A 72 20.16 7.17 3.90
C THR A 72 19.55 5.82 4.24
N ILE A 73 20.11 4.76 3.66
CA ILE A 73 19.94 3.40 4.17
C ILE A 73 21.21 2.98 4.90
N ALA A 74 21.05 2.44 6.10
CA ALA A 74 22.15 2.15 6.99
C ALA A 74 22.15 0.69 7.46
N PHE A 75 23.34 0.18 7.78
CA PHE A 75 23.53 -1.19 8.20
C PHE A 75 24.38 -1.32 9.46
N PHE A 76 23.92 -2.14 10.40
CA PHE A 76 24.69 -2.60 11.55
C PHE A 76 25.34 -3.94 11.24
N TYR A 77 26.67 -4.00 11.27
CA TYR A 77 27.45 -5.24 11.21
C TYR A 77 28.07 -5.52 12.57
N TYR A 78 27.60 -6.56 13.27
CA TYR A 78 28.05 -6.96 14.59
C TYR A 78 29.23 -7.94 14.49
N ILE A 79 30.43 -7.46 14.79
CA ILE A 79 31.69 -8.15 14.56
C ILE A 79 31.77 -9.40 15.43
N GLY A 80 32.11 -10.53 14.83
CA GLY A 80 32.30 -11.80 15.53
C GLY A 80 31.01 -12.46 16.03
N THR A 81 29.83 -11.97 15.60
CA THR A 81 28.54 -12.58 15.95
C THR A 81 27.97 -13.38 14.78
N GLU A 82 27.08 -14.32 15.10
CA GLU A 82 26.26 -15.02 14.11
C GLU A 82 24.87 -14.38 13.99
N ARG A 83 24.26 -14.52 12.82
CA ARG A 83 22.90 -14.02 12.58
C ARG A 83 21.88 -14.82 13.40
N PRO A 84 21.06 -14.18 14.25
CA PRO A 84 19.95 -14.85 14.92
C PRO A 84 18.91 -15.37 13.92
N GLU A 85 18.35 -16.56 14.17
CA GLU A 85 17.33 -17.19 13.31
C GLU A 85 16.10 -16.28 13.08
N LYS A 86 15.66 -15.59 14.14
CA LYS A 86 14.53 -14.63 14.07
C LYS A 86 14.76 -13.43 13.13
N LEU A 87 16.00 -13.20 12.69
CA LEU A 87 16.38 -12.11 11.79
C LEU A 87 16.66 -12.60 10.36
N ILE A 88 16.32 -13.86 10.05
CA ILE A 88 16.35 -14.39 8.69
C ILE A 88 15.03 -14.05 8.02
N PRO A 89 14.99 -13.16 7.00
CA PRO A 89 13.76 -12.90 6.26
C PRO A 89 13.28 -14.18 5.58
N THR A 90 12.00 -14.47 5.70
CA THR A 90 11.33 -15.57 4.99
C THR A 90 10.62 -15.04 3.75
N ASP A 91 10.13 -15.96 2.92
CA ASP A 91 9.37 -15.58 1.73
C ASP A 91 7.87 -15.34 2.00
N HIS A 92 7.47 -15.34 3.28
CA HIS A 92 6.10 -15.14 3.72
C HIS A 92 5.63 -13.69 3.46
N TYR A 93 4.34 -13.50 3.19
CA TYR A 93 3.79 -12.18 2.85
C TYR A 93 4.00 -11.13 3.95
N GLN A 94 4.06 -11.56 5.22
CA GLN A 94 4.29 -10.69 6.37
C GLN A 94 5.69 -10.08 6.36
N ASP A 95 6.71 -10.87 6.00
CA ASP A 95 8.08 -10.36 5.91
C ASP A 95 8.22 -9.44 4.70
N ARG A 96 7.57 -9.76 3.58
CA ARG A 96 7.53 -8.92 2.38
C ARG A 96 6.80 -7.59 2.59
N ALA A 97 5.84 -7.54 3.52
CA ALA A 97 5.14 -6.30 3.88
C ALA A 97 6.10 -5.25 4.48
N THR A 98 7.26 -5.66 4.99
CA THR A 98 8.32 -4.75 5.44
C THR A 98 9.36 -4.57 4.33
N HIS A 99 9.36 -3.42 3.67
CA HIS A 99 10.26 -3.11 2.56
C HIS A 99 10.77 -1.66 2.62
N THR A 100 11.83 -1.35 1.87
CA THR A 100 12.28 0.04 1.64
C THR A 100 11.95 0.42 0.21
N ALA A 101 11.14 1.46 0.03
CA ALA A 101 10.80 2.02 -1.26
C ALA A 101 11.57 3.32 -1.54
N TRP A 102 12.13 3.43 -2.74
CA TRP A 102 12.81 4.64 -3.22
C TRP A 102 12.11 5.21 -4.45
N LEU A 103 11.92 6.53 -4.42
CA LEU A 103 11.21 7.26 -5.46
C LEU A 103 12.10 7.49 -6.67
N VAL A 104 11.55 7.24 -7.85
CA VAL A 104 12.03 7.74 -9.14
C VAL A 104 11.00 8.68 -9.74
N ARG A 105 11.42 9.51 -10.69
CA ARG A 105 10.62 10.62 -11.20
C ARG A 105 9.37 10.16 -11.94
N ASP A 106 9.52 9.13 -12.77
CA ASP A 106 8.50 8.71 -13.72
C ASP A 106 8.72 7.27 -14.22
N GLU A 107 7.82 6.81 -15.08
CA GLU A 107 7.86 5.49 -15.72
C GLU A 107 9.14 5.25 -16.52
N THR A 108 9.70 6.30 -17.14
CA THR A 108 10.92 6.17 -17.95
C THR A 108 12.12 5.88 -17.06
N GLU A 109 12.23 6.59 -15.93
CA GLU A 109 13.28 6.32 -14.95
C GLU A 109 13.11 4.97 -14.25
N LEU A 110 11.86 4.54 -13.98
CA LEU A 110 11.60 3.19 -13.47
C LEU A 110 12.08 2.11 -14.45
N ALA A 111 11.83 2.28 -15.76
CA ALA A 111 12.30 1.36 -16.79
C ALA A 111 13.84 1.33 -16.87
N GLN A 112 14.51 2.47 -16.72
CA GLN A 112 15.98 2.53 -16.64
C GLN A 112 16.51 1.76 -15.43
N TRP A 113 15.89 1.93 -14.26
CA TRP A 113 16.26 1.17 -13.06
C TRP A 113 16.03 -0.33 -13.23
N ARG A 114 14.91 -0.72 -13.86
CA ARG A 114 14.63 -2.12 -14.18
C ARG A 114 15.78 -2.73 -15.00
N THR A 115 16.12 -2.11 -16.12
CA THR A 115 17.23 -2.56 -16.98
C THR A 115 18.53 -2.61 -16.20
N ARG A 116 18.85 -1.56 -15.43
CA ARG A 116 20.09 -1.47 -14.66
C ARG A 116 20.24 -2.57 -13.61
N VAL A 117 19.15 -2.95 -12.93
CA VAL A 117 19.10 -4.03 -11.93
C VAL A 117 19.28 -5.40 -12.59
N GLU A 118 18.59 -5.63 -13.71
CA GLU A 118 18.73 -6.86 -14.51
C GLU A 118 20.15 -7.04 -15.08
N GLU A 119 20.75 -5.97 -15.61
CA GLU A 119 22.10 -5.99 -16.23
C GLU A 119 23.21 -6.35 -15.23
N VAL A 120 23.09 -5.95 -13.98
CA VAL A 120 24.05 -6.33 -12.92
C VAL A 120 23.70 -7.63 -12.22
N GLY A 121 22.73 -8.38 -12.75
CA GLY A 121 22.39 -9.72 -12.31
C GLY A 121 21.58 -9.78 -11.02
N ILE A 122 20.89 -8.71 -10.64
CA ILE A 122 19.95 -8.74 -9.51
C ILE A 122 18.60 -9.28 -10.01
N PRO A 123 18.09 -10.39 -9.45
CA PRO A 123 16.83 -10.96 -9.90
C PRO A 123 15.64 -10.12 -9.44
N LEU A 124 14.86 -9.63 -10.40
CA LEU A 124 13.56 -9.03 -10.10
C LEU A 124 12.58 -10.08 -9.61
N ARG A 125 11.77 -9.71 -8.61
CA ARG A 125 10.67 -10.54 -8.12
C ARG A 125 9.40 -10.32 -8.92
N TYR A 126 8.99 -9.07 -9.05
CA TYR A 126 7.80 -8.67 -9.79
C TYR A 126 7.81 -7.16 -10.08
N GLN A 127 7.05 -6.77 -11.10
CA GLN A 127 6.67 -5.39 -11.38
C GLN A 127 5.15 -5.31 -11.28
N VAL A 128 4.66 -4.33 -10.52
CA VAL A 128 3.24 -4.23 -10.18
C VAL A 128 2.82 -2.77 -10.06
N ARG A 129 1.60 -2.48 -10.53
CA ARG A 129 0.94 -1.20 -10.35
C ARG A 129 -0.10 -1.32 -9.24
N HIS A 130 0.12 -0.61 -8.14
CA HIS A 130 -0.78 -0.50 -7.00
C HIS A 130 -1.45 0.87 -7.06
N GLU A 131 -2.58 0.97 -7.75
CA GLU A 131 -3.33 2.22 -7.91
C GLU A 131 -2.42 3.39 -8.35
N VAL A 132 -2.09 4.28 -7.42
CA VAL A 132 -1.34 5.53 -7.63
C VAL A 132 0.19 5.36 -7.73
N ILE A 133 0.71 4.14 -7.63
CA ILE A 133 2.13 3.84 -7.81
C ILE A 133 2.36 2.67 -8.74
N GLU A 134 3.52 2.68 -9.40
CA GLU A 134 4.06 1.50 -10.07
C GLU A 134 5.51 1.28 -9.67
N SER A 135 5.81 0.00 -9.42
CA SER A 135 7.04 -0.38 -8.74
C SER A 135 7.65 -1.67 -9.27
N ILE A 136 8.97 -1.77 -9.16
CA ILE A 136 9.74 -3.01 -9.29
C ILE A 136 10.25 -3.44 -7.92
N TYR A 137 10.26 -4.74 -7.66
CA TYR A 137 10.70 -5.32 -6.40
C TYR A 137 11.84 -6.31 -6.59
N PHE A 138 12.85 -6.25 -5.73
CA PHE A 138 13.97 -7.19 -5.63
C PHE A 138 14.43 -7.32 -4.18
N ASN A 139 15.29 -8.29 -3.88
CA ASN A 139 15.84 -8.47 -2.54
C ASN A 139 17.32 -8.10 -2.52
N ASP A 140 17.76 -7.56 -1.39
CA ASP A 140 19.18 -7.40 -1.09
C ASP A 140 19.83 -8.74 -0.66
N PRO A 141 21.17 -8.79 -0.46
CA PRO A 141 21.87 -10.02 -0.08
C PRO A 141 21.46 -10.60 1.28
N ASN A 142 20.88 -9.78 2.16
CA ASN A 142 20.38 -10.18 3.47
C ASN A 142 18.94 -10.74 3.39
N GLY A 143 18.28 -10.58 2.24
CA GLY A 143 16.89 -10.98 1.99
C GLY A 143 15.88 -9.86 2.22
N TYR A 144 16.33 -8.63 2.47
CA TYR A 144 15.42 -7.51 2.69
C TYR A 144 14.81 -7.05 1.37
N PRO A 145 13.48 -6.87 1.29
CA PRO A 145 12.85 -6.38 0.08
C PRO A 145 13.16 -4.89 -0.15
N ILE A 146 13.51 -4.59 -1.39
CA ILE A 146 13.74 -3.25 -1.93
C ILE A 146 12.72 -3.01 -3.04
N GLU A 147 12.16 -1.81 -3.03
CA GLU A 147 11.22 -1.31 -4.01
C GLU A 147 11.80 -0.04 -4.66
N ILE A 148 11.72 0.03 -5.99
CA ILE A 148 11.91 1.28 -6.73
C ILE A 148 10.56 1.62 -7.34
N THR A 149 10.06 2.82 -7.09
CA THR A 149 8.68 3.20 -7.39
C THR A 149 8.59 4.62 -7.94
N TYR A 150 7.61 4.88 -8.79
CA TYR A 150 7.17 6.25 -9.08
C TYR A 150 5.69 6.42 -8.77
N GLN A 151 5.34 7.64 -8.39
CA GLN A 151 3.96 8.04 -8.18
C GLN A 151 3.33 8.42 -9.53
N THR A 152 2.24 7.77 -9.91
CA THR A 152 1.54 8.01 -11.18
C THR A 152 0.83 9.37 -11.20
N ARG A 153 0.38 9.84 -10.03
CA ARG A 153 -0.18 11.18 -9.79
C ARG A 153 -0.05 11.57 -8.30
N PRO A 154 0.05 12.87 -7.97
CA PRO A 154 -0.02 13.31 -6.58
C PRO A 154 -1.32 12.87 -5.91
N PHE A 155 -1.25 12.64 -4.59
CA PHE A 155 -2.45 12.50 -3.78
C PHE A 155 -3.25 13.80 -3.76
N ASP A 156 -4.57 13.68 -3.78
CA ASP A 156 -5.50 14.80 -3.64
C ASP A 156 -6.48 14.61 -2.47
N ASP A 157 -7.43 15.53 -2.33
CA ASP A 157 -8.42 15.48 -1.26
C ASP A 157 -9.36 14.27 -1.35
N LYS A 158 -9.57 13.70 -2.55
CA LYS A 158 -10.37 12.48 -2.74
C LYS A 158 -9.64 11.29 -2.14
N ASP A 159 -8.33 11.15 -2.41
CA ASP A 159 -7.52 10.07 -1.84
C ASP A 159 -7.50 10.15 -0.32
N LYS A 160 -7.31 11.37 0.23
CA LYS A 160 -7.34 11.61 1.68
C LYS A 160 -8.70 11.27 2.29
N GLY A 161 -9.78 11.69 1.64
CA GLY A 161 -11.15 11.41 2.07
C GLY A 161 -11.44 9.91 2.08
N ASP A 162 -11.07 9.21 1.01
CA ASP A 162 -11.24 7.76 0.89
C ASP A 162 -10.43 7.01 1.95
N ALA A 163 -9.15 7.36 2.12
CA ALA A 163 -8.29 6.77 3.13
C ALA A 163 -8.88 6.94 4.53
N THR A 164 -9.39 8.13 4.86
CA THR A 164 -10.04 8.40 6.15
C THR A 164 -11.26 7.49 6.35
N ARG A 165 -12.18 7.44 5.38
CA ARG A 165 -13.38 6.59 5.45
C ARG A 165 -13.04 5.11 5.57
N THR A 166 -12.05 4.64 4.83
CA THR A 166 -11.58 3.24 4.86
C THR A 166 -11.06 2.86 6.24
N ILE A 167 -10.16 3.67 6.78
CA ILE A 167 -9.50 3.37 8.05
C ILE A 167 -10.46 3.54 9.23
N GLU A 168 -11.32 4.57 9.22
CA GLU A 168 -12.34 4.74 10.26
C GLU A 168 -13.33 3.57 10.29
N ALA A 169 -13.81 3.13 9.13
CA ALA A 169 -14.68 1.96 9.04
C ALA A 169 -14.00 0.70 9.60
N ALA A 170 -12.73 0.47 9.26
CA ALA A 170 -11.96 -0.66 9.77
C ALA A 170 -11.72 -0.58 11.29
N ILE A 171 -11.40 0.59 11.82
CA ILE A 171 -11.22 0.83 13.27
C ILE A 171 -12.52 0.54 14.03
N GLU A 172 -13.66 0.98 13.52
CA GLU A 172 -14.97 0.69 14.14
C GLU A 172 -15.27 -0.81 14.18
N LEU A 173 -14.98 -1.52 13.09
CA LEU A 173 -15.18 -2.97 12.99
C LEU A 173 -14.24 -3.73 13.92
N GLU A 174 -12.96 -3.31 13.99
CA GLU A 174 -12.00 -3.87 14.93
C GLU A 174 -12.47 -3.67 16.38
N ARG A 175 -12.90 -2.46 16.75
CA ARG A 175 -13.45 -2.19 18.09
C ARG A 175 -14.67 -3.06 18.40
N ALA A 176 -15.58 -3.23 17.45
CA ALA A 176 -16.75 -4.10 17.60
C ALA A 176 -16.36 -5.58 17.78
N SER A 177 -15.22 -6.00 17.22
CA SER A 177 -14.69 -7.36 17.39
C SER A 177 -14.26 -7.68 18.81
N TYR A 178 -13.72 -6.70 19.55
CA TYR A 178 -13.47 -6.86 20.98
C TYR A 178 -14.75 -7.03 21.81
N ALA A 179 -15.91 -6.61 21.27
CA ALA A 179 -17.23 -6.82 21.87
C ALA A 179 -17.97 -8.06 21.34
N GLY A 180 -17.29 -8.91 20.55
CA GLY A 180 -17.83 -10.20 20.06
C GLY A 180 -18.40 -10.19 18.64
N SER A 181 -18.31 -9.08 17.89
CA SER A 181 -18.72 -9.03 16.48
C SER A 181 -17.56 -9.41 15.56
N PRO A 182 -17.58 -10.56 14.85
CA PRO A 182 -16.41 -11.01 14.09
C PRO A 182 -16.01 -10.02 12.97
N PHE A 183 -14.71 -9.76 12.85
CA PHE A 183 -14.10 -9.02 11.75
C PHE A 183 -13.11 -9.92 11.01
N ALA A 184 -13.60 -10.69 10.04
CA ALA A 184 -12.87 -11.79 9.42
C ALA A 184 -12.40 -11.51 7.97
N GLY A 185 -12.62 -10.31 7.45
CA GLY A 185 -12.28 -9.98 6.06
C GLY A 185 -12.59 -8.54 5.70
N ILE A 186 -12.32 -8.19 4.44
CA ILE A 186 -12.41 -6.81 3.95
C ILE A 186 -13.83 -6.35 3.59
N GLU A 187 -14.72 -7.27 3.21
CA GLU A 187 -16.09 -6.94 2.77
C GLU A 187 -16.91 -6.11 3.78
N PRO A 188 -16.86 -6.36 5.10
CA PRO A 188 -17.50 -5.48 6.09
C PRO A 188 -17.04 -4.02 6.02
N VAL A 189 -15.77 -3.75 5.67
CA VAL A 189 -15.23 -2.38 5.50
C VAL A 189 -15.91 -1.72 4.30
N TRP A 190 -15.93 -2.41 3.15
CA TRP A 190 -16.57 -1.88 1.94
C TRP A 190 -18.07 -1.63 2.13
N LYS A 191 -18.78 -2.54 2.83
CA LYS A 191 -20.19 -2.35 3.16
C LYS A 191 -20.42 -1.17 4.11
N ARG A 192 -19.55 -0.98 5.11
CA ARG A 192 -19.63 0.15 6.04
C ARG A 192 -19.42 1.48 5.30
N LYS A 193 -18.45 1.54 4.40
CA LYS A 193 -18.23 2.71 3.53
C LYS A 193 -19.44 3.00 2.66
N GLY A 194 -19.96 1.99 1.97
CA GLY A 194 -21.16 2.10 1.13
C GLY A 194 -22.36 2.63 1.92
N ALA A 195 -22.64 2.07 3.11
CA ALA A 195 -23.73 2.52 3.98
C ALA A 195 -23.59 3.98 4.49
N GLY A 196 -22.39 4.57 4.40
CA GLY A 196 -22.14 5.97 4.76
C GLY A 196 -22.69 6.99 3.75
N PHE A 197 -23.13 6.56 2.57
CA PHE A 197 -23.76 7.43 1.59
C PHE A 197 -25.29 7.47 1.81
N SER A 198 -25.89 8.66 1.87
CA SER A 198 -27.28 8.85 2.31
C SER A 198 -28.36 8.60 1.24
N ASP A 199 -27.96 8.45 -0.04
CA ASP A 199 -28.87 8.67 -1.17
C ASP A 199 -29.34 7.38 -1.88
N PHE A 200 -29.37 6.23 -1.19
CA PHE A 200 -29.84 4.98 -1.80
C PHE A 200 -31.36 4.95 -1.94
N GLY A 201 -31.85 5.09 -3.18
CA GLY A 201 -33.27 5.16 -3.51
C GLY A 201 -34.06 3.85 -3.40
N SER A 202 -33.41 2.68 -3.29
CA SER A 202 -34.09 1.39 -3.08
C SER A 202 -33.11 0.27 -2.74
N LEU A 203 -33.50 -0.67 -1.85
CA LEU A 203 -32.76 -1.94 -1.64
C LEU A 203 -32.88 -2.93 -2.81
N SER A 204 -33.66 -2.59 -3.84
CA SER A 204 -33.88 -3.44 -5.02
C SER A 204 -32.79 -3.35 -6.10
N VAL A 205 -31.75 -2.53 -5.89
CA VAL A 205 -30.59 -2.39 -6.78
C VAL A 205 -29.31 -2.72 -6.04
N ALA A 206 -28.28 -3.13 -6.78
CA ALA A 206 -26.91 -3.20 -6.28
C ALA A 206 -26.17 -1.92 -6.65
N SER A 207 -25.34 -1.41 -5.74
CA SER A 207 -24.56 -0.19 -5.95
C SER A 207 -23.10 -0.40 -5.58
N VAL A 208 -22.18 0.18 -6.36
CA VAL A 208 -20.77 0.35 -5.99
C VAL A 208 -20.39 1.81 -5.98
N PHE A 209 -19.49 2.17 -5.07
CA PHE A 209 -18.94 3.52 -4.93
C PHE A 209 -17.53 3.49 -5.45
N VAL A 210 -17.30 4.21 -6.54
CA VAL A 210 -16.01 4.28 -7.21
C VAL A 210 -15.45 5.66 -6.97
N LEU A 211 -14.23 5.75 -6.44
CA LEU A 211 -13.55 7.03 -6.30
C LEU A 211 -13.31 7.62 -7.70
N ASP A 212 -13.67 8.88 -7.94
CA ASP A 212 -13.59 9.53 -9.25
C ASP A 212 -12.14 9.95 -9.56
N VAL A 213 -11.31 8.94 -9.81
CA VAL A 213 -9.87 9.05 -10.07
C VAL A 213 -9.46 8.15 -11.25
N PRO A 214 -8.34 8.43 -11.94
CA PRO A 214 -7.94 7.71 -13.15
C PRO A 214 -7.81 6.19 -12.98
N GLU A 215 -7.40 5.72 -11.80
CA GLU A 215 -7.15 4.31 -11.50
C GLU A 215 -8.40 3.44 -11.64
N PHE A 216 -9.58 4.00 -11.35
CA PHE A 216 -10.85 3.28 -11.37
C PHE A 216 -11.78 3.72 -12.51
N ARG A 217 -11.33 4.62 -13.38
CA ARG A 217 -12.16 5.23 -14.42
C ARG A 217 -12.83 4.20 -15.34
N ALA A 218 -12.16 3.09 -15.64
CA ALA A 218 -12.72 2.03 -16.49
C ALA A 218 -14.03 1.44 -15.94
N LEU A 219 -14.23 1.40 -14.61
CA LEU A 219 -15.51 0.98 -14.03
C LEU A 219 -16.64 1.94 -14.38
N VAL A 220 -16.36 3.24 -14.32
CA VAL A 220 -17.32 4.30 -14.64
C VAL A 220 -17.63 4.32 -16.14
N ASP A 221 -16.61 4.26 -16.99
CA ASP A 221 -16.77 4.22 -18.45
C ASP A 221 -17.61 2.99 -18.86
N ALA A 222 -17.29 1.81 -18.32
CA ALA A 222 -18.05 0.59 -18.58
C ALA A 222 -19.52 0.70 -18.14
N ALA A 223 -19.81 1.46 -17.08
CA ALA A 223 -21.17 1.70 -16.63
C ALA A 223 -21.92 2.73 -17.48
N GLU A 224 -21.24 3.76 -17.98
CA GLU A 224 -21.81 4.78 -18.88
C GLU A 224 -22.12 4.19 -20.28
N GLU A 225 -21.31 3.23 -20.75
CA GLU A 225 -21.49 2.59 -22.06
C GLU A 225 -22.50 1.43 -22.06
N ARG A 226 -22.65 0.74 -20.91
CA ARG A 226 -23.49 -0.46 -20.81
C ARG A 226 -24.94 -0.11 -20.47
N GLY A 227 -25.87 -0.56 -21.32
CA GLY A 227 -27.30 -0.50 -21.00
C GLY A 227 -27.63 -1.29 -19.73
N GLY A 228 -28.35 -0.67 -18.80
CA GLY A 228 -28.82 -1.29 -17.55
C GLY A 228 -28.08 -0.86 -16.29
N TYR A 229 -27.01 -0.05 -16.42
CA TYR A 229 -26.37 0.63 -15.29
C TYR A 229 -26.64 2.13 -15.31
N GLU A 230 -26.59 2.75 -14.14
CA GLU A 230 -26.69 4.20 -13.97
C GLU A 230 -25.49 4.70 -13.17
N ALA A 231 -24.71 5.61 -13.75
CA ALA A 231 -23.56 6.23 -13.10
C ALA A 231 -23.90 7.67 -12.67
N VAL A 232 -23.87 7.93 -11.36
CA VAL A 232 -24.23 9.22 -10.77
C VAL A 232 -23.08 9.72 -9.91
N ARG A 233 -22.61 10.94 -10.17
CA ARG A 233 -21.64 11.61 -9.28
C ARG A 233 -22.32 11.93 -7.95
N VAL A 234 -21.72 11.51 -6.85
CA VAL A 234 -22.20 11.77 -5.48
C VAL A 234 -21.18 12.61 -4.72
N SER A 235 -21.47 12.92 -3.46
CA SER A 235 -20.57 13.73 -2.62
C SER A 235 -19.19 13.10 -2.46
N ASP A 236 -18.23 13.90 -1.98
CA ASP A 236 -16.91 13.43 -1.55
C ASP A 236 -16.05 12.80 -2.65
N GLY A 237 -16.34 13.12 -3.92
CA GLY A 237 -15.51 12.71 -5.05
C GLY A 237 -15.74 11.28 -5.52
N TYR A 238 -16.93 10.73 -5.31
CA TYR A 238 -17.30 9.40 -5.78
C TYR A 238 -18.28 9.44 -6.96
N VAL A 239 -18.25 8.37 -7.75
CA VAL A 239 -19.31 7.99 -8.68
C VAL A 239 -20.00 6.75 -8.10
N ARG A 240 -21.31 6.84 -7.87
CA ARG A 240 -22.15 5.70 -7.58
C ARG A 240 -22.55 5.04 -8.89
N ILE A 241 -22.32 3.74 -9.02
CA ILE A 241 -22.82 2.94 -10.14
C ILE A 241 -23.90 2.02 -9.61
N ASP A 242 -25.12 2.18 -10.11
CA ASP A 242 -26.29 1.37 -9.78
C ASP A 242 -26.57 0.35 -10.90
N GLY A 243 -26.93 -0.88 -10.52
CA GLY A 243 -27.36 -1.93 -11.45
C GLY A 243 -28.66 -2.57 -10.99
N ALA A 244 -29.63 -2.68 -11.91
CA ALA A 244 -30.95 -3.26 -11.65
C ALA A 244 -31.14 -4.59 -12.44
N PRO A 245 -31.23 -5.76 -11.79
CA PRO A 245 -31.21 -5.95 -10.33
C PRO A 245 -29.80 -5.90 -9.71
N GLY A 246 -28.74 -6.14 -10.49
CA GLY A 246 -27.38 -6.28 -9.96
C GLY A 246 -26.30 -5.73 -10.90
N LEU A 247 -25.05 -5.84 -10.46
CA LEU A 247 -23.86 -5.41 -11.19
C LEU A 247 -23.00 -6.61 -11.56
N THR A 248 -22.40 -6.56 -12.74
CA THR A 248 -21.41 -7.52 -13.22
C THR A 248 -20.33 -6.81 -14.01
N PHE A 249 -19.07 -7.03 -13.63
CA PHE A 249 -17.89 -6.54 -14.31
C PHE A 249 -16.92 -7.69 -14.58
N GLU A 250 -16.23 -7.64 -15.73
CA GLU A 250 -15.20 -8.60 -16.13
C GLU A 250 -13.84 -7.87 -16.18
N ARG A 251 -12.85 -8.36 -15.44
CA ARG A 251 -11.53 -7.71 -15.30
C ARG A 251 -10.86 -7.42 -16.62
N LYS A 252 -10.93 -8.38 -17.56
CA LYS A 252 -10.27 -8.27 -18.87
C LYS A 252 -10.89 -7.17 -19.73
N GLU A 253 -12.20 -6.98 -19.64
CA GLU A 253 -12.92 -5.91 -20.37
C GLU A 253 -12.51 -4.52 -19.85
N LEU A 254 -12.30 -4.40 -18.54
CA LEU A 254 -11.84 -3.16 -17.90
C LEU A 254 -10.34 -2.88 -18.09
N GLY A 255 -9.57 -3.83 -18.63
CA GLY A 255 -8.11 -3.71 -18.75
C GLY A 255 -7.37 -3.70 -17.40
N PHE A 256 -8.04 -4.06 -16.29
CA PHE A 256 -7.45 -3.99 -14.96
C PHE A 256 -6.35 -5.03 -14.74
N LYS A 257 -5.23 -4.56 -14.17
CA LYS A 257 -4.20 -5.44 -13.60
C LYS A 257 -4.72 -6.05 -12.30
N PRO A 258 -4.23 -7.23 -11.88
CA PRO A 258 -4.76 -7.94 -10.71
C PRO A 258 -4.81 -7.09 -9.43
N ALA A 259 -3.80 -6.28 -9.14
CA ALA A 259 -3.76 -5.44 -7.94
C ALA A 259 -4.87 -4.39 -7.91
N VAL A 260 -5.07 -3.65 -9.00
CA VAL A 260 -6.16 -2.66 -9.12
C VAL A 260 -7.53 -3.35 -9.10
N TRP A 261 -7.63 -4.51 -9.73
CA TRP A 261 -8.88 -5.28 -9.77
C TRP A 261 -9.37 -5.72 -8.39
N TYR A 262 -8.50 -6.26 -7.55
CA TYR A 262 -8.89 -6.64 -6.19
C TYR A 262 -9.15 -5.43 -5.28
N GLY A 263 -8.80 -4.21 -5.73
CA GLY A 263 -9.19 -2.93 -5.12
C GLY A 263 -10.47 -2.31 -5.69
N ALA A 264 -11.16 -2.94 -6.66
CA ALA A 264 -12.30 -2.35 -7.38
C ALA A 264 -13.48 -1.92 -6.47
N LEU A 265 -13.60 -2.52 -5.28
CA LEU A 265 -14.63 -2.20 -4.29
C LEU A 265 -14.13 -1.28 -3.16
N THR A 266 -12.92 -0.72 -3.28
CA THR A 266 -12.32 0.09 -2.22
C THR A 266 -13.23 1.23 -1.78
N GLY A 267 -13.91 1.91 -2.71
CA GLY A 267 -14.82 3.01 -2.38
C GLY A 267 -16.11 2.59 -1.66
N GLY A 268 -16.47 1.31 -1.69
CA GLY A 268 -17.60 0.72 -0.96
C GLY A 268 -18.67 0.10 -1.85
N LEU A 269 -19.60 -0.63 -1.24
CA LEU A 269 -20.76 -1.20 -1.94
C LEU A 269 -22.03 -1.24 -1.09
N VAL A 270 -23.17 -1.36 -1.77
CA VAL A 270 -24.45 -1.80 -1.21
C VAL A 270 -24.97 -2.96 -2.05
N GLY A 271 -25.12 -4.12 -1.41
CA GLY A 271 -25.49 -5.37 -2.08
C GLY A 271 -24.81 -6.57 -1.44
N THR A 272 -24.89 -7.71 -2.13
CA THR A 272 -24.23 -8.96 -1.76
C THR A 272 -23.26 -9.35 -2.87
N ILE A 273 -21.98 -9.54 -2.53
CA ILE A 273 -20.99 -10.07 -3.48
C ILE A 273 -21.33 -11.55 -3.69
N GLU A 274 -21.80 -11.90 -4.89
CA GLU A 274 -22.06 -13.30 -5.26
C GLU A 274 -20.81 -13.96 -5.86
N GLN A 275 -19.94 -13.16 -6.49
CA GLN A 275 -18.67 -13.60 -7.05
C GLN A 275 -17.67 -12.45 -7.04
N PHE A 276 -16.45 -12.69 -6.58
CA PHE A 276 -15.32 -11.78 -6.80
C PHE A 276 -14.02 -12.58 -6.84
N ASP A 277 -13.57 -12.89 -8.05
CA ASP A 277 -12.39 -13.72 -8.29
C ASP A 277 -11.42 -13.03 -9.26
N MET A 278 -10.48 -13.78 -9.86
CA MET A 278 -9.48 -13.23 -10.78
C MET A 278 -10.06 -12.71 -12.11
N GLU A 279 -11.32 -12.99 -12.44
CA GLU A 279 -11.90 -12.65 -13.74
C GLU A 279 -13.13 -11.79 -13.59
N LYS A 280 -13.96 -12.05 -12.58
CA LYS A 280 -15.32 -11.53 -12.54
C LYS A 280 -15.75 -11.02 -11.17
N LEU A 281 -16.52 -9.94 -11.18
CA LEU A 281 -17.19 -9.34 -10.03
C LEU A 281 -18.70 -9.34 -10.30
N VAL A 282 -19.47 -9.96 -9.42
CA VAL A 282 -20.95 -10.00 -9.47
C VAL A 282 -21.51 -9.56 -8.13
N ILE A 283 -22.39 -8.56 -8.15
CA ILE A 283 -23.05 -8.00 -6.96
C ILE A 283 -24.55 -8.05 -7.17
N ALA A 284 -25.23 -8.78 -6.29
CA ALA A 284 -26.68 -8.84 -6.21
C ALA A 284 -27.23 -7.73 -5.29
N PRO A 285 -28.51 -7.33 -5.47
CA PRO A 285 -29.15 -6.38 -4.56
C PRO A 285 -29.28 -7.00 -3.16
N VAL A 286 -29.55 -6.17 -2.16
CA VAL A 286 -29.78 -6.66 -0.80
C VAL A 286 -31.06 -7.49 -0.80
N ARG A 287 -31.00 -8.74 -0.33
CA ARG A 287 -32.19 -9.59 -0.21
C ARG A 287 -33.14 -8.94 0.81
N GLN A 288 -34.37 -8.63 0.39
CA GLN A 288 -35.43 -8.28 1.34
C GLN A 288 -35.76 -9.54 2.15
N ALA A 289 -35.70 -9.41 3.48
CA ALA A 289 -36.07 -10.48 4.42
C ALA A 289 -37.58 -10.67 4.49
#